data_AF-A0A2S3ZYT7-F1
#
_entry.id   AF-A0A2S3ZYT7-F1
#
_cell.length_a   1.000
_cell.length_b   1.000
_cell.length_c   1.000
_cell.angle_alpha   90.00
_cell.angle_beta   90.00
_cell.angle_gamma   90.00
#
_symmetry.space_group_name_H-M   'P 1'
#
loop_
_entity.id
_entity.type
_entity.pdbx_description
1 polymer ?
#
loop_
_entity_poly.entity_id
_entity_poly.type
_entity_poly.pdbx_seq_one_letter_code
_entity_poly.pdbx_strand_id
1 'polypeptide(L)'
;MRALVRKRLLVIPVLAALLFGLLGLTPAVAAGALLAPVPGISGTAGLGTQLVAVPGVWTPEAVLTYQWLRSGVAVSGATDSSLLLGYADLGQAISVTVTGNKAGYASVSRTSAAVVAAALVAPVPSISGTASVGSTVVAVAGAWTAGVALTYQWWRSGVPVPGATGPSLLLGSTDVGKNVSVTVTGSKTGFSTASRNSASVVPGAGLTPVPSISGTAAVGSTLVAVAGVWPGGATLTYQWLRSGTAVPGATGSSLLVGSADLGNTMSVRVTGYQAGTAFASMTSKASAVVIAGALLAPVPGISGTARVAATLAAIPGTWTAGTALKYQWLRSGVAIPGATGSSLALGPDDLGKAMTVTVTGVLAGYTTASRTSQASAVVVAGTLLAPGPVVSGTAAVGSTLTAIPGAWTAGTALKYQWLRSGAPVSGATTSTLLLTQADLGKTMSVTVTGSLSGYTTQSRTSAGSATVTAARPTAPSLNDPLVAESFKLVNDYRIQNKLQPLKWNPGVATWSQKWADHLLLDFASPNWNGTWHSWNFYTNYPAGWTGAGENVALNTSAKTMFDWWVNSPGHRANLLNPKFTDFGFGYAKYTSGPYAGLAMGVQNFAIY
;
A
#
# COMPACT_ATOMS: atom_id res chain seq x y z
N MET A 1 81.05 73.02 54.58
CA MET A 1 81.65 73.84 53.50
C MET A 1 80.64 74.96 53.21
N ARG A 2 80.81 76.19 53.73
CA ARG A 2 81.58 77.33 53.15
C ARG A 2 81.11 77.62 51.70
N ALA A 3 80.71 78.81 51.25
CA ALA A 3 80.86 80.21 51.70
C ALA A 3 79.73 81.05 51.02
N LEU A 4 79.11 82.08 51.62
CA LEU A 4 79.58 83.47 51.85
C LEU A 4 79.99 84.16 50.52
N VAL A 5 79.43 85.32 50.11
CA VAL A 5 79.82 86.67 50.58
C VAL A 5 79.01 87.82 49.88
N ARG A 6 78.43 88.73 50.72
CA ARG A 6 78.35 90.24 50.69
C ARG A 6 77.66 91.00 49.51
N LYS A 7 77.15 92.25 49.63
CA LYS A 7 76.98 93.34 50.63
C LYS A 7 76.00 94.35 49.98
N ARG A 8 75.16 95.14 50.69
CA ARG A 8 75.52 96.49 51.20
C ARG A 8 74.41 97.08 52.11
N LEU A 9 74.86 97.80 53.13
CA LEU A 9 74.16 98.66 54.08
C LEU A 9 73.73 100.01 53.47
N LEU A 10 72.68 100.63 54.04
CA LEU A 10 72.69 102.06 54.39
C LEU A 10 71.80 102.33 55.62
N VAL A 11 72.15 103.35 56.40
CA VAL A 11 71.77 103.68 57.79
C VAL A 11 71.16 105.10 57.82
N ILE A 12 69.95 105.26 58.44
CA ILE A 12 69.44 106.23 59.49
C ILE A 12 69.79 107.76 59.36
N PRO A 13 69.08 108.82 59.90
CA PRO A 13 67.94 108.93 60.87
C PRO A 13 66.79 109.97 60.63
N VAL A 14 65.71 109.77 61.41
CA VAL A 14 64.93 110.67 62.31
C VAL A 14 64.84 112.18 62.03
N LEU A 15 63.61 112.72 62.01
CA LEU A 15 63.29 114.02 62.62
C LEU A 15 61.90 114.01 63.29
N ALA A 16 61.86 114.59 64.49
CA ALA A 16 60.71 114.70 65.38
C ALA A 16 59.84 115.93 65.09
N ALA A 17 58.58 115.89 65.51
CA ALA A 17 57.84 117.08 65.89
C ALA A 17 56.92 116.73 67.08
N LEU A 18 57.27 117.28 68.25
CA LEU A 18 56.40 117.39 69.42
C LEU A 18 55.27 118.37 69.11
N LEU A 19 54.06 118.07 69.58
CA LEU A 19 53.19 119.10 70.13
C LEU A 19 52.44 118.54 71.35
N PHE A 20 52.70 119.16 72.50
CA PHE A 20 51.99 118.94 73.77
C PHE A 20 50.63 119.67 73.74
N GLY A 21 49.58 119.01 74.21
CA GLY A 21 48.28 119.59 74.55
C GLY A 21 47.60 118.76 75.64
N LEU A 22 47.33 119.39 76.78
CA LEU A 22 47.00 118.88 78.11
C LEU A 22 45.65 118.11 78.26
N LEU A 23 45.73 117.07 79.11
CA LEU A 23 44.80 116.62 80.19
C LEU A 23 43.37 116.07 79.91
N GLY A 24 43.13 114.85 80.44
CA GLY A 24 41.82 114.33 80.82
C GLY A 24 41.81 112.81 81.11
N LEU A 25 42.00 112.39 82.37
CA LEU A 25 41.90 110.99 82.83
C LEU A 25 40.44 110.51 82.93
N THR A 26 40.14 109.27 82.50
CA THR A 26 39.00 108.46 83.00
C THR A 26 39.41 106.98 83.12
N PRO A 27 38.92 106.21 84.11
CA PRO A 27 39.34 104.82 84.36
C PRO A 27 38.63 103.82 83.43
N ALA A 28 39.30 102.69 83.13
CA ALA A 28 38.79 101.60 82.29
C ALA A 28 37.72 100.75 83.02
N VAL A 29 36.64 100.41 82.30
CA VAL A 29 35.65 99.40 82.73
C VAL A 29 36.00 98.06 82.08
N ALA A 30 36.10 96.99 82.87
CA ALA A 30 36.26 95.62 82.37
C ALA A 30 34.95 95.14 81.71
N ALA A 31 35.02 94.63 80.48
CA ALA A 31 33.87 94.07 79.76
C ALA A 31 33.39 92.75 80.40
N GLY A 32 32.08 92.50 80.40
CA GLY A 32 31.51 91.23 80.86
C GLY A 32 31.74 90.08 79.87
N ALA A 33 31.63 88.82 80.34
CA ALA A 33 31.77 87.62 79.51
C ALA A 33 30.41 86.99 79.14
N LEU A 34 30.21 86.65 77.86
CA LEU A 34 29.04 85.90 77.38
C LEU A 34 29.24 84.40 77.57
N LEU A 35 28.28 83.71 78.17
CA LEU A 35 28.22 82.26 78.20
C LEU A 35 27.53 81.76 76.92
N ALA A 36 28.33 81.14 76.04
CA ALA A 36 27.95 80.69 74.71
C ALA A 36 27.94 79.15 74.60
N PRO A 37 26.77 78.50 74.40
CA PRO A 37 26.69 77.06 74.15
C PRO A 37 27.15 76.71 72.73
N VAL A 38 27.55 75.45 72.52
CA VAL A 38 27.82 74.93 71.17
C VAL A 38 26.49 74.72 70.43
N PRO A 39 26.29 75.31 69.24
CA PRO A 39 25.03 75.17 68.51
C PRO A 39 24.88 73.77 67.89
N GLY A 40 23.63 73.33 67.73
CA GLY A 40 23.28 72.12 66.98
C GLY A 40 22.72 72.45 65.59
N ILE A 41 22.52 71.40 64.78
CA ILE A 41 21.78 71.47 63.52
C ILE A 41 20.62 70.48 63.61
N SER A 42 19.43 70.91 63.21
CA SER A 42 18.24 70.06 63.05
C SER A 42 17.82 69.97 61.58
N GLY A 43 17.08 68.92 61.24
CA GLY A 43 16.70 68.57 59.87
C GLY A 43 17.47 67.38 59.31
N THR A 44 16.99 66.82 58.20
CA THR A 44 17.66 65.72 57.49
C THR A 44 18.61 66.30 56.47
N ALA A 45 19.90 65.95 56.50
CA ALA A 45 20.84 66.39 55.48
C ALA A 45 20.62 65.64 54.14
N GLY A 46 19.87 66.25 53.22
CA GLY A 46 19.63 65.74 51.87
C GLY A 46 19.43 66.85 50.83
N LEU A 47 19.53 66.53 49.54
CA LEU A 47 19.34 67.53 48.48
C LEU A 47 17.92 68.14 48.55
N GLY A 48 17.83 69.46 48.51
CA GLY A 48 16.56 70.19 48.55
C GLY A 48 15.88 70.23 49.93
N THR A 49 16.56 69.76 50.98
CA THR A 49 16.08 69.84 52.37
C THR A 49 16.67 71.06 53.07
N GLN A 50 15.98 71.54 54.11
CA GLN A 50 16.40 72.68 54.91
C GLN A 50 17.01 72.21 56.22
N LEU A 51 18.23 72.65 56.51
CA LEU A 51 18.87 72.54 57.82
C LEU A 51 18.57 73.79 58.64
N VAL A 52 18.30 73.64 59.93
CA VAL A 52 17.98 74.75 60.84
C VAL A 52 18.96 74.76 62.00
N ALA A 53 19.58 75.93 62.25
CA ALA A 53 20.50 76.16 63.35
C ALA A 53 19.77 76.15 64.69
N VAL A 54 20.32 75.45 65.67
CA VAL A 54 19.81 75.38 67.04
C VAL A 54 20.83 76.06 67.96
N PRO A 55 20.71 77.37 68.23
CA PRO A 55 21.78 78.16 68.83
C PRO A 55 22.00 77.93 70.34
N GLY A 56 21.10 77.23 71.03
CA GLY A 56 21.11 77.10 72.49
C GLY A 56 20.74 78.40 73.23
N VAL A 57 20.82 78.39 74.57
CA VAL A 57 20.50 79.55 75.42
C VAL A 57 21.77 80.35 75.75
N TRP A 58 21.79 81.63 75.42
CA TRP A 58 22.92 82.54 75.67
C TRP A 58 22.65 83.39 76.92
N THR A 59 23.63 83.48 77.83
CA THR A 59 23.49 84.28 79.07
C THR A 59 24.65 85.27 79.26
N PRO A 60 24.36 86.56 79.52
CA PRO A 60 23.04 87.19 79.39
C PRO A 60 22.57 87.23 77.91
N GLU A 61 21.27 87.40 77.67
CA GLU A 61 20.66 87.31 76.32
C GLU A 61 21.36 88.23 75.29
N ALA A 62 21.66 87.69 74.11
CA ALA A 62 22.48 88.32 73.08
C ALA A 62 21.80 88.23 71.71
N VAL A 63 22.10 89.18 70.83
CA VAL A 63 21.65 89.15 69.43
C VAL A 63 22.53 88.18 68.66
N LEU A 64 21.91 87.22 67.96
CA LEU A 64 22.60 86.14 67.26
C LEU A 64 22.69 86.40 65.76
N THR A 65 23.88 86.20 65.20
CA THR A 65 24.09 86.10 63.75
C THR A 65 24.60 84.71 63.38
N TYR A 66 24.24 84.25 62.17
CA TYR A 66 24.58 82.93 61.66
C TYR A 66 25.53 83.06 60.48
N GLN A 67 26.39 82.06 60.30
CA GLN A 67 27.14 81.84 59.09
C GLN A 67 27.24 80.34 58.86
N TRP A 68 26.59 79.84 57.80
CA TRP A 68 26.75 78.45 57.40
C TRP A 68 28.09 78.24 56.71
N LEU A 69 28.69 77.08 56.97
CA LEU A 69 29.96 76.67 56.41
C LEU A 69 29.81 75.36 55.66
N ARG A 70 30.43 75.30 54.49
CA ARG A 70 30.59 74.10 53.67
C ARG A 70 32.06 73.70 53.73
N SER A 71 32.31 72.52 54.29
CA SER A 71 33.66 71.97 54.50
C SER A 71 34.60 72.97 55.21
N GLY A 72 34.06 73.68 56.21
CA GLY A 72 34.77 74.69 57.00
C GLY A 72 34.89 76.07 56.34
N VAL A 73 34.40 76.26 55.11
CA VAL A 73 34.43 77.55 54.40
C VAL A 73 33.06 78.20 54.43
N ALA A 74 32.99 79.50 54.71
CA ALA A 74 31.74 80.25 54.74
C ALA A 74 31.00 80.16 53.39
N VAL A 75 29.74 79.76 53.42
CA VAL A 75 28.85 79.81 52.26
C VAL A 75 28.38 81.25 52.09
N SER A 76 28.76 81.87 50.98
CA SER A 76 28.44 83.28 50.71
C SER A 76 26.93 83.53 50.80
N GLY A 77 26.54 84.54 51.58
CA GLY A 77 25.14 84.94 51.79
C GLY A 77 24.32 84.03 52.71
N ALA A 78 24.87 82.91 53.19
CA ALA A 78 24.16 81.99 54.08
C ALA A 78 24.24 82.44 55.54
N THR A 79 23.57 83.56 55.86
CA THR A 79 23.57 84.18 57.19
C THR A 79 22.24 84.03 57.95
N ASP A 80 21.26 83.34 57.35
CA ASP A 80 19.99 83.03 57.99
C ASP A 80 20.11 81.89 59.01
N SER A 81 19.12 81.77 59.89
CA SER A 81 19.01 80.67 60.86
C SER A 81 18.78 79.29 60.22
N SER A 82 18.68 79.23 58.89
CA SER A 82 18.47 78.00 58.12
C SER A 82 19.23 78.01 56.80
N LEU A 83 19.52 76.83 56.26
CA LEU A 83 20.17 76.64 54.96
C LEU A 83 19.42 75.58 54.14
N LEU A 84 18.96 75.94 52.94
CA LEU A 84 18.46 74.99 51.95
C LEU A 84 19.65 74.33 51.22
N LEU A 85 19.75 73.01 51.28
CA LEU A 85 20.86 72.28 50.67
C LEU A 85 20.68 72.17 49.15
N GLY A 86 21.65 72.71 48.42
CA GLY A 86 21.76 72.57 46.97
C GLY A 86 22.74 71.47 46.57
N TYR A 87 22.94 71.29 45.26
CA TYR A 87 23.88 70.30 44.72
C TYR A 87 25.33 70.50 45.23
N ALA A 88 25.73 71.74 45.48
CA ALA A 88 27.06 72.06 45.97
C ALA A 88 27.31 71.60 47.43
N ASP A 89 26.27 71.26 48.18
CA ASP A 89 26.36 70.85 49.59
C ASP A 89 26.43 69.33 49.77
N LEU A 90 26.16 68.54 48.72
CA LEU A 90 26.13 67.09 48.79
C LEU A 90 27.53 66.49 48.98
N GLY A 91 27.66 65.54 49.90
CA GLY A 91 28.94 64.95 50.29
C GLY A 91 29.88 65.89 51.03
N GLN A 92 29.49 67.15 51.26
CA GLN A 92 30.28 68.14 52.01
C GLN A 92 29.86 68.18 53.48
N ALA A 93 30.81 68.55 54.35
CA ALA A 93 30.53 68.73 55.77
C ALA A 93 29.88 70.10 56.01
N ILE A 94 28.59 70.12 56.34
CA ILE A 94 27.82 71.35 56.58
C ILE A 94 27.77 71.65 58.07
N SER A 95 28.25 72.82 58.49
CA SER A 95 28.19 73.30 59.87
C SER A 95 27.67 74.74 59.93
N VAL A 96 27.30 75.23 61.11
CA VAL A 96 26.91 76.63 61.31
C VAL A 96 27.69 77.26 62.44
N THR A 97 28.26 78.44 62.20
CA THR A 97 28.84 79.30 63.24
C THR A 97 27.77 80.28 63.70
N VAL A 98 27.49 80.28 64.99
CA VAL A 98 26.59 81.24 65.66
C VAL A 98 27.44 82.22 66.46
N THR A 99 27.23 83.51 66.24
CA THR A 99 27.93 84.59 66.94
C THR A 99 26.94 85.41 67.75
N GLY A 100 27.15 85.47 69.07
CA GLY A 100 26.35 86.30 69.97
C GLY A 100 27.01 87.65 70.24
N ASN A 101 26.23 88.72 70.12
CA ASN A 101 26.66 90.10 70.35
C ASN A 101 25.79 90.79 71.41
N LYS A 102 26.43 91.46 72.39
CA LYS A 102 25.75 92.27 73.41
C LYS A 102 26.61 93.47 73.80
N ALA A 103 26.02 94.67 73.85
CA ALA A 103 26.75 95.88 74.23
C ALA A 103 27.37 95.75 75.64
N GLY A 104 28.65 96.10 75.77
CA GLY A 104 29.42 95.92 77.00
C GLY A 104 30.02 94.52 77.21
N TYR A 105 29.83 93.60 76.26
CA TYR A 105 30.38 92.24 76.28
C TYR A 105 31.19 91.98 75.00
N ALA A 106 32.27 91.20 75.12
CA ALA A 106 33.00 90.72 73.95
C ALA A 106 32.14 89.72 73.17
N SER A 107 32.10 89.85 71.84
CA SER A 107 31.40 88.90 70.97
C SER A 107 32.02 87.51 71.07
N VAL A 108 31.17 86.49 71.10
CA VAL A 108 31.60 85.09 71.19
C VAL A 108 30.99 84.31 70.04
N SER A 109 31.79 83.48 69.37
CA SER A 109 31.34 82.58 68.32
C SER A 109 31.51 81.11 68.74
N ARG A 110 30.58 80.26 68.29
CA ARG A 110 30.62 78.80 68.44
C ARG A 110 30.15 78.15 67.14
N THR A 111 30.83 77.08 66.72
CA THR A 111 30.50 76.34 65.49
C THR A 111 29.93 74.98 65.86
N SER A 112 28.86 74.57 65.16
CA SER A 112 28.22 73.27 65.36
C SER A 112 29.11 72.12 64.90
N ALA A 113 28.81 70.91 65.35
CA ALA A 113 29.25 69.71 64.63
C ALA A 113 28.69 69.73 63.20
N ALA A 114 29.43 69.16 62.24
CA ALA A 114 29.00 69.12 60.85
C ALA A 114 28.07 67.94 60.57
N VAL A 115 27.11 68.13 59.66
CA VAL A 115 26.28 67.07 59.07
C VAL A 115 26.65 66.89 57.59
N VAL A 116 26.58 65.66 57.07
CA VAL A 116 26.92 65.36 55.67
C VAL A 116 25.69 64.79 54.96
N ALA A 117 25.30 65.40 53.84
CA ALA A 117 24.26 64.85 52.98
C ALA A 117 24.83 63.71 52.12
N ALA A 118 24.24 62.52 52.19
CA ALA A 118 24.75 61.32 51.53
C ALA A 118 24.47 61.30 50.02
N ALA A 119 25.44 60.81 49.24
CA ALA A 119 25.32 60.58 47.79
C ALA A 119 25.24 59.07 47.48
N LEU A 120 24.54 58.69 46.40
CA LEU A 120 24.56 57.30 45.92
C LEU A 120 25.92 56.94 45.32
N VAL A 121 26.36 55.71 45.54
CA VAL A 121 27.57 55.15 44.91
C VAL A 121 27.15 54.15 43.84
N ALA A 122 27.51 54.40 42.59
CA ALA A 122 27.21 53.49 41.48
C ALA A 122 28.26 52.35 41.39
N PRO A 123 27.88 51.07 41.53
CA PRO A 123 28.75 49.93 41.25
C PRO A 123 29.09 49.82 39.76
N VAL A 124 30.18 49.14 39.42
CA VAL A 124 30.58 48.88 38.03
C VAL A 124 29.66 47.80 37.45
N PRO A 125 28.83 48.11 36.43
CA PRO A 125 27.99 47.09 35.80
C PRO A 125 28.82 46.23 34.83
N SER A 126 28.37 45.01 34.58
CA SER A 126 28.95 44.12 33.56
C SER A 126 27.89 43.70 32.54
N ILE A 127 28.34 43.19 31.40
CA ILE A 127 27.47 42.61 30.37
C ILE A 127 27.66 41.09 30.41
N SER A 128 26.55 40.37 30.52
CA SER A 128 26.51 38.91 30.49
C SER A 128 25.87 38.40 29.21
N GLY A 129 26.18 37.15 28.84
CA GLY A 129 25.76 36.52 27.58
C GLY A 129 26.85 36.56 26.51
N THR A 130 26.60 35.87 25.40
CA THR A 130 27.54 35.78 24.28
C THR A 130 27.43 37.04 23.41
N ALA A 131 28.55 37.75 23.23
CA ALA A 131 28.62 38.90 22.32
C ALA A 131 28.74 38.44 20.86
N SER A 132 27.63 38.01 20.28
CA SER A 132 27.53 37.61 18.87
C SER A 132 26.19 38.05 18.30
N VAL A 133 26.14 38.37 17.00
CA VAL A 133 24.89 38.74 16.32
C VAL A 133 23.82 37.67 16.53
N GLY A 134 22.61 38.10 16.85
CA GLY A 134 21.47 37.23 17.14
C GLY A 134 21.38 36.77 18.61
N SER A 135 22.37 37.09 19.44
CA SER A 135 22.33 36.84 20.88
C SER A 135 21.77 38.04 21.64
N THR A 136 21.06 37.79 22.74
CA THR A 136 20.68 38.82 23.70
C THR A 136 21.74 38.91 24.79
N VAL A 137 22.25 40.11 25.02
CA VAL A 137 23.14 40.40 26.15
C VAL A 137 22.35 41.09 27.26
N VAL A 138 22.71 40.82 28.51
CA VAL A 138 21.99 41.30 29.69
C VAL A 138 22.92 42.10 30.59
N ALA A 139 22.48 43.31 30.97
CA ALA A 139 23.17 44.18 31.90
C ALA A 139 23.06 43.60 33.33
N VAL A 140 24.20 43.36 33.94
CA VAL A 140 24.31 43.03 35.36
C VAL A 140 24.65 44.31 36.11
N ALA A 141 23.65 44.90 36.76
CA ALA A 141 23.73 46.24 37.34
C ALA A 141 24.69 46.37 38.55
N GLY A 142 25.14 45.26 39.13
CA GLY A 142 25.91 45.23 40.38
C GLY A 142 25.03 45.41 41.62
N ALA A 143 25.65 45.44 42.81
CA ALA A 143 24.95 45.59 44.08
C ALA A 143 24.69 47.07 44.41
N TRP A 144 23.45 47.50 44.24
CA TRP A 144 22.98 48.83 44.65
C TRP A 144 22.40 48.80 46.08
N THR A 145 22.44 49.93 46.76
CA THR A 145 21.75 50.09 48.05
C THR A 145 20.25 49.80 47.89
N ALA A 146 19.64 49.16 48.88
CA ALA A 146 18.21 48.83 48.84
C ALA A 146 17.33 50.08 48.61
N GLY A 147 16.31 49.92 47.76
CA GLY A 147 15.36 50.98 47.40
C GLY A 147 15.85 51.97 46.34
N VAL A 148 16.92 51.67 45.60
CA VAL A 148 17.36 52.44 44.43
C VAL A 148 16.63 51.94 43.17
N ALA A 149 16.01 52.85 42.42
CA ALA A 149 15.43 52.54 41.12
C ALA A 149 16.51 52.63 40.02
N LEU A 150 16.51 51.68 39.08
CA LEU A 150 17.52 51.59 38.01
C LEU A 150 16.94 51.88 36.64
N THR A 151 17.65 52.68 35.86
CA THR A 151 17.41 52.88 34.43
C THR A 151 18.64 52.50 33.62
N TYR A 152 18.43 52.03 32.39
CA TYR A 152 19.49 51.58 31.50
C TYR A 152 19.54 52.45 30.25
N GLN A 153 20.73 52.58 29.67
CA GLN A 153 20.90 53.08 28.30
C GLN A 153 22.04 52.30 27.65
N TRP A 154 21.74 51.62 26.54
CA TRP A 154 22.76 50.93 25.75
C TRP A 154 23.43 51.87 24.74
N TRP A 155 24.71 51.62 24.49
CA TRP A 155 25.55 52.43 23.62
C TRP A 155 26.25 51.55 22.59
N ARG A 156 26.38 52.07 21.38
CA ARG A 156 27.09 51.48 20.25
C ARG A 156 28.12 52.47 19.76
N SER A 157 29.40 52.12 19.86
CA SER A 157 30.53 52.99 19.50
C SER A 157 30.41 54.39 20.11
N GLY A 158 29.95 54.49 21.37
CA GLY A 158 29.75 55.76 22.07
C GLY A 158 28.47 56.53 21.71
N VAL A 159 27.61 56.01 20.84
CA VAL A 159 26.31 56.61 20.47
C VAL A 159 25.17 55.85 21.16
N PRO A 160 24.19 56.51 21.78
CA PRO A 160 23.08 55.81 22.43
C PRO A 160 22.23 55.07 21.40
N VAL A 161 21.89 53.81 21.68
CA VAL A 161 20.97 53.02 20.86
C VAL A 161 19.54 53.48 21.18
N PRO A 162 18.81 54.08 20.21
CA PRO A 162 17.47 54.59 20.47
C PRO A 162 16.51 53.50 20.97
N GLY A 163 15.77 53.78 22.04
CA GLY A 163 14.80 52.86 22.64
C GLY A 163 15.40 51.71 23.47
N ALA A 164 16.72 51.55 23.51
CA ALA A 164 17.36 50.51 24.30
C ALA A 164 17.56 50.95 25.76
N THR A 165 16.46 51.04 26.51
CA THR A 165 16.42 51.50 27.91
C THR A 165 16.13 50.41 28.94
N GLY A 166 15.98 49.16 28.47
CA GLY A 166 15.78 47.98 29.31
C GLY A 166 17.09 47.31 29.74
N PRO A 167 17.02 46.31 30.65
CA PRO A 167 18.19 45.60 31.16
C PRO A 167 18.84 44.65 30.14
N SER A 168 18.31 44.53 28.92
CA SER A 168 18.82 43.62 27.89
C SER A 168 18.85 44.28 26.51
N LEU A 169 19.76 43.83 25.65
CA LEU A 169 19.90 44.26 24.26
C LEU A 169 20.08 43.04 23.34
N LEU A 170 19.26 42.93 22.30
CA LEU A 170 19.48 42.00 21.20
C LEU A 170 20.53 42.58 20.24
N LEU A 171 21.61 41.84 19.99
CA LEU A 171 22.69 42.27 19.10
C LEU A 171 22.32 42.01 17.63
N GLY A 172 22.29 43.07 16.82
CA GLY A 172 22.02 43.01 15.38
C GLY A 172 23.29 43.05 14.54
N SER A 173 23.15 42.93 13.21
CA SER A 173 24.27 42.99 12.28
C SER A 173 25.03 44.33 12.31
N THR A 174 24.34 45.41 12.69
CA THR A 174 24.96 46.75 12.82
C THR A 174 25.87 46.88 14.04
N ASP A 175 25.90 45.89 14.93
CA ASP A 175 26.75 45.81 16.13
C ASP A 175 28.08 45.09 15.88
N VAL A 176 28.24 44.40 14.74
CA VAL A 176 29.47 43.64 14.44
C VAL A 176 30.69 44.54 14.45
N GLY A 177 31.71 44.15 15.22
CA GLY A 177 32.96 44.88 15.32
C GLY A 177 32.85 46.24 16.03
N LYS A 178 31.66 46.60 16.54
CA LYS A 178 31.44 47.84 17.29
C LYS A 178 31.47 47.59 18.78
N ASN A 179 31.95 48.57 19.53
CA ASN A 179 31.94 48.52 21.00
C ASN A 179 30.51 48.72 21.51
N VAL A 180 29.95 47.71 22.16
CA VAL A 180 28.64 47.76 22.83
C VAL A 180 28.85 47.87 24.34
N SER A 181 28.23 48.86 24.98
CA SER A 181 28.28 49.06 26.44
C SER A 181 26.91 49.48 26.98
N VAL A 182 26.73 49.44 28.30
CA VAL A 182 25.50 49.90 28.97
C VAL A 182 25.85 50.87 30.10
N THR A 183 25.10 51.96 30.20
CA THR A 183 25.09 52.83 31.39
C THR A 183 23.93 52.41 32.28
N VAL A 184 24.22 52.21 33.56
CA VAL A 184 23.21 51.98 34.61
C VAL A 184 23.17 53.22 35.50
N THR A 185 22.00 53.82 35.64
CA THR A 185 21.76 54.99 36.48
C THR A 185 20.81 54.61 37.61
N GLY A 186 21.24 54.86 38.84
CA GLY A 186 20.44 54.67 40.05
C GLY A 186 19.88 55.99 40.57
N SER A 187 18.62 55.99 40.97
CA SER A 187 17.94 57.13 41.59
C SER A 187 17.25 56.73 42.91
N LYS A 188 17.30 57.63 43.90
CA LYS A 188 16.63 57.49 45.19
C LYS A 188 16.31 58.88 45.76
N THR A 189 15.10 59.09 46.24
CA THR A 189 14.66 60.37 46.81
C THR A 189 15.58 60.84 47.94
N GLY A 190 15.99 62.12 47.91
CA GLY A 190 16.92 62.71 48.89
C GLY A 190 18.41 62.51 48.56
N PHE A 191 18.73 61.75 47.50
CA PHE A 191 20.09 61.52 47.01
C PHE A 191 20.26 62.05 45.58
N SER A 192 21.47 62.47 45.21
CA SER A 192 21.83 62.66 43.80
C SER A 192 21.84 61.31 43.08
N THR A 193 21.43 61.31 41.81
CA THR A 193 21.58 60.12 40.96
C THR A 193 23.05 59.76 40.79
N ALA A 194 23.34 58.48 40.65
CA ALA A 194 24.67 57.99 40.32
C ALA A 194 24.59 57.12 39.07
N SER A 195 25.57 57.26 38.18
CA SER A 195 25.61 56.53 36.91
C SER A 195 26.96 55.88 36.73
N ARG A 196 27.00 54.69 36.14
CA ARG A 196 28.25 54.07 35.73
C ARG A 196 28.09 53.25 34.45
N ASN A 197 29.12 53.28 33.61
CA ASN A 197 29.19 52.51 32.38
C ASN A 197 29.86 51.17 32.61
N SER A 198 29.43 50.14 31.87
CA SER A 198 30.10 48.86 31.80
C SER A 198 31.36 48.94 30.96
N ALA A 199 32.24 47.94 31.09
CA ALA A 199 33.19 47.64 30.01
C ALA A 199 32.43 47.34 28.71
N SER A 200 33.06 47.61 27.57
CA SER A 200 32.48 47.28 26.27
C SER A 200 32.69 45.81 25.91
N VAL A 201 31.70 45.21 25.27
CA VAL A 201 31.86 43.95 24.52
C VAL A 201 31.89 44.27 23.03
N VAL A 202 32.63 43.49 22.25
CA VAL A 202 32.67 43.63 20.78
C VAL A 202 31.98 42.41 20.17
N PRO A 203 30.77 42.58 19.62
CA PRO A 203 30.08 41.48 18.97
C PRO A 203 30.87 40.95 17.77
N GLY A 204 31.16 39.66 17.79
CA GLY A 204 31.71 38.95 16.63
C GLY A 204 30.65 38.78 15.53
N ALA A 205 31.11 38.55 14.29
CA ALA A 205 30.22 38.07 13.23
C ALA A 205 29.49 36.80 13.75
N GLY A 206 28.16 36.80 13.67
CA GLY A 206 27.33 35.73 14.24
C GLY A 206 27.59 34.37 13.59
N LEU A 207 26.97 33.35 14.19
CA LEU A 207 26.99 31.97 13.71
C LEU A 207 26.80 31.91 12.19
N THR A 208 27.69 31.22 11.48
CA THR A 208 27.46 30.81 10.09
C THR A 208 26.68 29.50 10.12
N PRO A 209 25.36 29.49 9.88
CA PRO A 209 24.61 28.25 9.89
C PRO A 209 25.20 27.30 8.85
N VAL A 210 25.59 26.10 9.27
CA VAL A 210 26.09 25.05 8.37
C VAL A 210 24.96 24.03 8.18
N PRO A 211 24.09 24.21 7.17
CA PRO A 211 23.04 23.25 6.92
C PRO A 211 23.63 21.91 6.47
N SER A 212 22.99 20.83 6.87
CA SER A 212 23.31 19.47 6.44
C SER A 212 22.05 18.73 6.02
N ILE A 213 22.23 17.57 5.38
CA ILE A 213 21.14 16.70 4.97
C ILE A 213 21.26 15.40 5.75
N SER A 214 20.16 14.95 6.33
CA SER A 214 20.03 13.60 6.90
C SER A 214 19.11 12.74 6.03
N GLY A 215 19.31 11.42 6.08
CA GLY A 215 18.59 10.44 5.28
C GLY A 215 19.45 9.81 4.18
N THR A 216 18.91 8.76 3.56
CA THR A 216 19.59 8.03 2.48
C THR A 216 19.26 8.68 1.14
N ALA A 217 20.28 9.00 0.34
CA ALA A 217 20.11 9.47 -1.03
C ALA A 217 19.75 8.29 -1.95
N ALA A 218 18.49 7.85 -1.89
CA ALA A 218 17.94 6.81 -2.74
C ALA A 218 16.51 7.16 -3.14
N VAL A 219 16.10 6.82 -4.37
CA VAL A 219 14.72 7.04 -4.83
C VAL A 219 13.72 6.39 -3.87
N GLY A 220 12.64 7.11 -3.55
CA GLY A 220 11.63 6.69 -2.58
C GLY A 220 11.97 6.97 -1.11
N SER A 221 13.21 7.37 -0.81
CA SER A 221 13.61 7.82 0.52
C SER A 221 13.28 9.30 0.73
N THR A 222 13.14 9.71 1.98
CA THR A 222 13.00 11.12 2.35
C THR A 222 14.33 11.67 2.86
N LEU A 223 14.80 12.75 2.23
CA LEU A 223 15.88 13.57 2.76
C LEU A 223 15.29 14.67 3.64
N VAL A 224 15.95 14.96 4.76
CA VAL A 224 15.52 15.98 5.71
C VAL A 224 16.63 17.01 5.87
N ALA A 225 16.27 18.28 5.75
CA ALA A 225 17.17 19.40 5.95
C ALA A 225 17.39 19.66 7.43
N VAL A 226 18.65 19.63 7.85
CA VAL A 226 19.08 20.07 9.17
C VAL A 226 19.62 21.48 8.99
N ALA A 227 18.85 22.49 9.43
CA ALA A 227 19.11 23.89 9.11
C ALA A 227 20.38 24.48 9.76
N GLY A 228 20.93 23.83 10.79
CA GLY A 228 21.98 24.41 11.62
C GLY A 228 21.42 25.43 12.63
N VAL A 229 22.32 26.17 13.29
CA VAL A 229 21.92 27.17 14.31
C VAL A 229 21.78 28.54 13.66
N TRP A 230 20.60 29.13 13.80
CA TRP A 230 20.25 30.47 13.31
C TRP A 230 19.96 31.41 14.48
N PRO A 231 20.08 32.73 14.30
CA PRO A 231 19.61 33.71 15.28
C PRO A 231 18.17 33.42 15.74
N GLY A 232 17.92 33.61 17.04
CA GLY A 232 16.59 33.38 17.62
C GLY A 232 15.53 34.28 16.96
N GLY A 233 14.42 33.68 16.53
CA GLY A 233 13.32 34.38 15.84
C GLY A 233 13.47 34.50 14.33
N ALA A 234 14.49 33.88 13.71
CA ALA A 234 14.60 33.81 12.26
C ALA A 234 13.55 32.85 11.66
N THR A 235 12.80 33.33 10.66
CA THR A 235 11.94 32.51 9.82
C THR A 235 12.79 31.85 8.74
N LEU A 236 12.70 30.52 8.61
CA LEU A 236 13.49 29.76 7.64
C LEU A 236 12.65 29.35 6.42
N THR A 237 13.23 29.49 5.25
CA THR A 237 12.72 28.90 4.00
C THR A 237 13.75 27.95 3.40
N TYR A 238 13.27 26.94 2.68
CA TYR A 238 14.10 25.91 2.09
C TYR A 238 13.94 25.93 0.57
N GLN A 239 14.99 25.56 -0.13
CA GLN A 239 14.96 25.25 -1.55
C GLN A 239 15.92 24.09 -1.81
N TRP A 240 15.39 22.94 -2.20
CA TRP A 240 16.21 21.81 -2.61
C TRP A 240 16.80 22.03 -4.00
N LEU A 241 18.02 21.55 -4.20
CA LEU A 241 18.75 21.64 -5.46
C LEU A 241 19.23 20.25 -5.90
N ARG A 242 19.04 19.95 -7.18
CA ARG A 242 19.55 18.76 -7.87
C ARG A 242 20.77 19.17 -8.69
N SER A 243 21.94 18.63 -8.35
CA SER A 243 23.21 18.95 -9.00
C SER A 243 23.47 20.47 -9.10
N GLY A 244 23.10 21.21 -8.05
CA GLY A 244 23.25 22.67 -7.96
C GLY A 244 22.09 23.50 -8.54
N THR A 245 21.14 22.90 -9.25
CA THR A 245 19.98 23.59 -9.83
C THR A 245 18.74 23.43 -8.97
N ALA A 246 17.97 24.49 -8.75
CA ALA A 246 16.75 24.45 -7.94
C ALA A 246 15.74 23.43 -8.51
N VAL A 247 15.21 22.58 -7.63
CA VAL A 247 14.09 21.68 -7.96
C VAL A 247 12.78 22.46 -7.79
N PRO A 248 12.00 22.69 -8.85
CA PRO A 248 10.76 23.47 -8.76
C PRO A 248 9.81 22.91 -7.71
N GLY A 249 9.28 23.78 -6.85
CA GLY A 249 8.31 23.43 -5.80
C GLY A 249 8.88 22.70 -4.58
N ALA A 250 10.16 22.31 -4.58
CA ALA A 250 10.79 21.63 -3.45
C ALA A 250 11.25 22.62 -2.37
N THR A 251 10.29 23.21 -1.65
CA THR A 251 10.52 24.27 -0.65
C THR A 251 10.28 23.85 0.81
N GLY A 252 9.95 22.58 1.04
CA GLY A 252 9.77 22.02 2.38
C GLY A 252 11.09 21.69 3.08
N SER A 253 11.04 21.52 4.41
CA SER A 253 12.17 21.04 5.21
C SER A 253 12.54 19.57 4.94
N SER A 254 11.73 18.86 4.16
CA SER A 254 11.98 17.50 3.70
C SER A 254 11.71 17.37 2.20
N LEU A 255 12.40 16.44 1.55
CA LEU A 255 12.23 16.10 0.14
C LEU A 255 12.08 14.59 -0.02
N LEU A 256 10.97 14.14 -0.63
CA LEU A 256 10.86 12.78 -1.15
C LEU A 256 11.67 12.69 -2.45
N VAL A 257 12.69 11.83 -2.47
CA VAL A 257 13.58 11.66 -3.62
C VAL A 257 12.83 10.92 -4.73
N GLY A 258 12.69 11.57 -5.89
CA GLY A 258 12.01 11.02 -7.06
C GLY A 258 12.98 10.37 -8.06
N SER A 259 12.43 9.70 -9.07
CA SER A 259 13.22 9.05 -10.11
C SER A 259 14.08 10.01 -10.94
N ALA A 260 13.65 11.26 -11.09
CA ALA A 260 14.42 12.32 -11.77
C ALA A 260 15.68 12.74 -11.00
N ASP A 261 15.78 12.39 -9.71
CA ASP A 261 16.96 12.68 -8.89
C ASP A 261 18.04 11.60 -9.03
N LEU A 262 17.71 10.43 -9.59
CA LEU A 262 18.65 9.30 -9.77
C LEU A 262 19.91 9.75 -10.51
N GLY A 263 21.08 9.36 -10.00
CA GLY A 263 22.38 9.72 -10.56
C GLY A 263 22.83 11.17 -10.30
N ASN A 264 22.01 11.98 -9.64
CA ASN A 264 22.34 13.35 -9.25
C ASN A 264 22.70 13.44 -7.77
N THR A 265 23.29 14.55 -7.35
CA THR A 265 23.45 14.87 -5.93
C THR A 265 22.38 15.85 -5.48
N MET A 266 21.98 15.78 -4.20
CA MET A 266 21.01 16.69 -3.61
C MET A 266 21.69 17.64 -2.64
N SER A 267 21.34 18.92 -2.68
CA SER A 267 21.71 19.90 -1.66
C SER A 267 20.46 20.70 -1.26
N VAL A 268 20.50 21.35 -0.11
CA VAL A 268 19.42 22.25 0.33
C VAL A 268 19.98 23.62 0.64
N ARG A 269 19.37 24.65 0.06
CA ARG A 269 19.60 26.05 0.43
C ARG A 269 18.60 26.43 1.51
N VAL A 270 19.11 26.88 2.63
CA VAL A 270 18.33 27.40 3.76
C VAL A 270 18.51 28.91 3.81
N THR A 271 17.42 29.65 3.72
CA THR A 271 17.40 31.10 3.80
C THR A 271 16.71 31.52 5.09
N GLY A 272 17.41 32.24 5.96
CA GLY A 272 16.85 32.82 7.17
C GLY A 272 16.52 34.29 6.98
N TYR A 273 15.35 34.69 7.50
CA TYR A 273 14.90 36.08 7.55
C TYR A 273 14.57 36.48 8.99
N GLN A 274 15.02 37.67 9.38
CA GLN A 274 14.61 38.32 10.62
C GLN A 274 14.29 39.79 10.32
N ALA A 275 13.20 40.30 10.88
CA ALA A 275 12.76 41.67 10.65
C ALA A 275 13.87 42.67 11.05
N GLY A 276 14.20 43.60 10.15
CA GLY A 276 15.27 44.57 10.35
C GLY A 276 16.68 44.09 10.01
N THR A 277 16.85 42.86 9.49
CA THR A 277 18.15 42.35 9.01
C THR A 277 18.10 41.95 7.53
N ALA A 278 19.25 41.92 6.86
CA ALA A 278 19.38 41.32 5.54
C ALA A 278 19.14 39.80 5.60
N PHE A 279 18.64 39.22 4.51
CA PHE A 279 18.54 37.76 4.36
C PHE A 279 19.93 37.13 4.38
N ALA A 280 20.05 35.99 5.05
CA ALA A 280 21.24 35.15 4.96
C ALA A 280 20.84 33.79 4.37
N SER A 281 21.61 33.29 3.41
CA SER A 281 21.36 32.03 2.71
C SER A 281 22.61 31.16 2.75
N MET A 282 22.45 29.91 3.18
CA MET A 282 23.51 28.91 3.20
C MET A 282 23.05 27.64 2.48
N THR A 283 23.93 27.03 1.69
CA THR A 283 23.65 25.77 1.00
C THR A 283 24.44 24.65 1.67
N SER A 284 23.79 23.52 1.90
CA SER A 284 24.44 22.34 2.49
C SER A 284 25.53 21.80 1.56
N LYS A 285 26.44 20.99 2.11
CA LYS A 285 27.21 20.06 1.25
C LYS A 285 26.24 19.18 0.46
N ALA A 286 26.61 18.84 -0.77
CA ALA A 286 25.87 17.88 -1.57
C ALA A 286 25.84 16.50 -0.88
N SER A 287 24.71 15.80 -0.98
CA SER A 287 24.57 14.41 -0.56
C SER A 287 25.48 13.49 -1.38
N ALA A 288 25.55 12.21 -0.98
CA ALA A 288 25.98 11.18 -1.92
C ALA A 288 25.09 11.20 -3.18
N VAL A 289 25.61 10.67 -4.29
CA VAL A 289 24.83 10.49 -5.51
C VAL A 289 23.61 9.63 -5.20
N VAL A 290 22.44 10.08 -5.64
CA VAL A 290 21.18 9.36 -5.47
C VAL A 290 21.27 8.04 -6.20
N ILE A 291 21.09 6.94 -5.47
CA ILE A 291 21.03 5.59 -6.00
C ILE A 291 19.59 5.14 -6.25
N ALA A 292 19.44 4.02 -6.95
CA ALA A 292 18.14 3.42 -7.16
C ALA A 292 17.52 2.96 -5.84
N GLY A 293 16.21 3.15 -5.70
CA GLY A 293 15.45 2.62 -4.57
C GLY A 293 15.34 1.09 -4.62
N ALA A 294 15.09 0.46 -3.48
CA ALA A 294 14.79 -0.97 -3.41
C ALA A 294 13.28 -1.21 -3.43
N LEU A 295 12.82 -2.16 -4.25
CA LEU A 295 11.41 -2.57 -4.25
C LEU A 295 11.10 -3.50 -3.08
N LEU A 296 9.94 -3.30 -2.46
CA LEU A 296 9.29 -4.35 -1.68
C LEU A 296 8.82 -5.43 -2.67
N ALA A 297 9.40 -6.63 -2.55
CA ALA A 297 9.18 -7.76 -3.45
C ALA A 297 8.91 -9.04 -2.65
N PRO A 298 7.64 -9.35 -2.33
CA PRO A 298 7.28 -10.56 -1.60
C PRO A 298 7.39 -11.82 -2.46
N VAL A 299 7.54 -12.97 -1.83
CA VAL A 299 7.47 -14.27 -2.51
C VAL A 299 6.02 -14.52 -2.96
N PRO A 300 5.75 -14.75 -4.25
CA PRO A 300 4.39 -14.93 -4.73
C PRO A 300 3.83 -16.30 -4.34
N GLY A 301 2.51 -16.37 -4.22
CA GLY A 301 1.74 -17.61 -4.07
C GLY A 301 1.13 -18.09 -5.39
N ILE A 302 0.62 -19.32 -5.39
CA ILE A 302 -0.19 -19.88 -6.48
C ILE A 302 -1.51 -20.36 -5.90
N SER A 303 -2.61 -20.07 -6.59
CA SER A 303 -3.94 -20.60 -6.27
C SER A 303 -4.54 -21.35 -7.47
N GLY A 304 -5.57 -22.15 -7.20
CA GLY A 304 -6.21 -23.01 -8.18
C GLY A 304 -5.88 -24.49 -7.97
N THR A 305 -6.52 -25.35 -8.75
CA THR A 305 -6.28 -26.80 -8.70
C THR A 305 -5.27 -27.18 -9.77
N ALA A 306 -4.19 -27.87 -9.38
CA ALA A 306 -3.20 -28.38 -10.33
C ALA A 306 -3.77 -29.61 -11.08
N ARG A 307 -4.55 -29.36 -12.14
CA ARG A 307 -5.19 -30.40 -12.96
C ARG A 307 -5.22 -29.94 -14.42
N VAL A 308 -5.02 -30.86 -15.37
CA VAL A 308 -5.18 -30.56 -16.80
C VAL A 308 -6.56 -29.95 -17.08
N ALA A 309 -6.59 -28.90 -17.91
CA ALA A 309 -7.74 -28.04 -18.23
C ALA A 309 -8.28 -27.15 -17.09
N ALA A 310 -7.61 -27.15 -15.92
CA ALA A 310 -7.81 -26.10 -14.92
C ALA A 310 -6.85 -24.93 -15.16
N THR A 311 -7.11 -23.82 -14.47
CA THR A 311 -6.28 -22.62 -14.51
C THR A 311 -5.66 -22.36 -13.13
N LEU A 312 -4.37 -22.10 -13.10
CA LEU A 312 -3.67 -21.57 -11.93
C LEU A 312 -3.60 -20.04 -12.01
N ALA A 313 -3.67 -19.37 -10.86
CA ALA A 313 -3.53 -17.92 -10.76
C ALA A 313 -2.38 -17.56 -9.81
N ALA A 314 -1.55 -16.61 -10.25
CA ALA A 314 -0.46 -16.06 -9.45
C ALA A 314 -1.01 -15.08 -8.40
N ILE A 315 -0.50 -15.17 -7.18
CA ILE A 315 -0.79 -14.23 -6.10
C ILE A 315 0.50 -13.44 -5.84
N PRO A 316 0.66 -12.24 -6.43
CA PRO A 316 1.93 -11.52 -6.41
C PRO A 316 2.30 -10.91 -5.06
N GLY A 317 1.36 -10.81 -4.11
CA GLY A 317 1.54 -10.10 -2.83
C GLY A 317 1.55 -8.58 -2.98
N THR A 318 1.89 -7.88 -1.90
CA THR A 318 1.95 -6.41 -1.87
C THR A 318 3.34 -5.91 -2.27
N TRP A 319 3.42 -5.22 -3.40
CA TRP A 319 4.63 -4.57 -3.90
C TRP A 319 4.66 -3.08 -3.53
N THR A 320 5.80 -2.42 -3.69
CA THR A 320 5.87 -0.95 -3.63
C THR A 320 4.81 -0.33 -4.55
N ALA A 321 4.08 0.67 -4.07
CA ALA A 321 2.99 1.30 -4.83
C ALA A 321 3.47 1.84 -6.19
N GLY A 322 2.67 1.64 -7.23
CA GLY A 322 2.99 2.04 -8.61
C GLY A 322 3.89 1.06 -9.39
N THR A 323 4.35 -0.02 -8.78
CA THR A 323 5.17 -1.04 -9.46
C THR A 323 4.38 -1.76 -10.55
N ALA A 324 4.92 -1.82 -11.77
CA ALA A 324 4.38 -2.64 -12.85
C ALA A 324 4.91 -4.08 -12.72
N LEU A 325 4.01 -5.06 -12.77
CA LEU A 325 4.35 -6.48 -12.61
C LEU A 325 4.36 -7.21 -13.95
N LYS A 326 5.36 -8.08 -14.13
CA LYS A 326 5.46 -9.05 -15.23
C LYS A 326 5.51 -10.46 -14.65
N TYR A 327 4.89 -11.40 -15.33
CA TYR A 327 4.84 -12.81 -14.92
C TYR A 327 5.61 -13.66 -15.90
N GLN A 328 6.16 -14.76 -15.41
CA GLN A 328 6.66 -15.86 -16.23
C GLN A 328 6.40 -17.16 -15.48
N TRP A 329 5.55 -18.02 -16.04
CA TRP A 329 5.33 -19.36 -15.49
C TRP A 329 6.45 -20.31 -15.91
N LEU A 330 6.76 -21.25 -15.03
CA LEU A 330 7.77 -22.26 -15.23
C LEU A 330 7.19 -23.65 -14.93
N ARG A 331 7.52 -24.60 -15.78
CA ARG A 331 7.21 -26.02 -15.66
C ARG A 331 8.47 -26.73 -15.19
N SER A 332 8.45 -27.30 -13.98
CA SER A 332 9.64 -27.97 -13.40
C SER A 332 10.90 -27.09 -13.42
N GLY A 333 10.76 -25.79 -13.15
CA GLY A 333 11.87 -24.82 -13.15
C GLY A 333 12.28 -24.27 -14.52
N VAL A 334 11.68 -24.73 -15.62
CA VAL A 334 11.96 -24.22 -16.97
C VAL A 334 10.83 -23.29 -17.43
N ALA A 335 11.18 -22.12 -17.97
CA ALA A 335 10.19 -21.14 -18.46
C ALA A 335 9.30 -21.75 -19.56
N ILE A 336 7.99 -21.55 -19.43
CA ILE A 336 7.01 -21.93 -20.46
C ILE A 336 6.92 -20.77 -21.45
N PRO A 337 7.28 -20.95 -22.74
CA PRO A 337 7.21 -19.88 -23.72
C PRO A 337 5.81 -19.26 -23.82
N GLY A 338 5.73 -17.93 -23.80
CA GLY A 338 4.46 -17.19 -23.89
C GLY A 338 3.59 -17.17 -22.64
N ALA A 339 3.94 -17.92 -21.58
CA ALA A 339 3.18 -17.95 -20.33
C ALA A 339 3.52 -16.75 -19.42
N THR A 340 3.16 -15.54 -19.87
CA THR A 340 3.49 -14.27 -19.21
C THR A 340 2.31 -13.57 -18.55
N GLY A 341 1.13 -14.20 -18.55
CA GLY A 341 -0.07 -13.73 -17.86
C GLY A 341 -0.04 -14.00 -16.36
N SER A 342 -0.92 -13.31 -15.62
CA SER A 342 -1.15 -13.56 -14.19
C SER A 342 -1.82 -14.92 -13.92
N SER A 343 -2.24 -15.62 -14.96
CA SER A 343 -2.82 -16.96 -14.92
C SER A 343 -2.18 -17.89 -15.95
N LEU A 344 -2.26 -19.20 -15.68
CA LEU A 344 -1.77 -20.28 -16.54
C LEU A 344 -2.86 -21.34 -16.69
N ALA A 345 -3.33 -21.53 -17.92
CA ALA A 345 -4.16 -22.68 -18.26
C ALA A 345 -3.26 -23.93 -18.41
N LEU A 346 -3.62 -25.02 -17.73
CA LEU A 346 -2.83 -26.24 -17.72
C LEU A 346 -3.21 -27.15 -18.87
N GLY A 347 -2.21 -27.56 -19.65
CA GLY A 347 -2.34 -28.49 -20.77
C GLY A 347 -1.81 -29.89 -20.46
N PRO A 348 -1.91 -30.83 -21.43
CA PRO A 348 -1.42 -32.19 -21.28
C PRO A 348 0.08 -32.28 -20.94
N ASP A 349 0.90 -31.38 -21.49
CA ASP A 349 2.36 -31.36 -21.26
C ASP A 349 2.73 -30.97 -19.82
N ASP A 350 1.78 -30.43 -19.05
CA ASP A 350 1.98 -30.09 -17.64
C ASP A 350 1.78 -31.30 -16.71
N LEU A 351 1.17 -32.39 -17.19
CA LEU A 351 0.84 -33.57 -16.40
C LEU A 351 2.06 -34.13 -15.65
N GLY A 352 1.91 -34.34 -14.34
CA GLY A 352 2.96 -34.85 -13.46
C GLY A 352 4.04 -33.82 -13.12
N LYS A 353 3.95 -32.58 -13.61
CA LYS A 353 4.91 -31.52 -13.32
C LYS A 353 4.32 -30.55 -12.29
N ALA A 354 5.17 -29.99 -11.44
CA ALA A 354 4.80 -28.86 -10.59
C ALA A 354 5.06 -27.53 -11.34
N MET A 355 4.22 -26.54 -11.08
CA MET A 355 4.33 -25.20 -11.65
C MET A 355 4.89 -24.23 -10.63
N THR A 356 5.70 -23.28 -11.10
CA THR A 356 6.12 -22.10 -10.34
C THR A 356 5.87 -20.85 -11.18
N VAL A 357 5.73 -19.69 -10.55
CA VAL A 357 5.65 -18.41 -11.26
C VAL A 357 6.70 -17.45 -10.74
N THR A 358 7.47 -16.85 -11.65
CA THR A 358 8.35 -15.73 -11.34
C THR A 358 7.61 -14.42 -11.61
N VAL A 359 7.51 -13.58 -10.58
CA VAL A 359 6.94 -12.23 -10.67
C VAL A 359 8.09 -11.23 -10.61
N THR A 360 8.16 -10.36 -11.61
CA THR A 360 9.18 -9.31 -11.75
C THR A 360 8.50 -7.95 -11.68
N GLY A 361 8.90 -7.13 -10.70
CA GLY A 361 8.43 -5.77 -10.53
C GLY A 361 9.41 -4.75 -11.09
N VAL A 362 8.89 -3.76 -11.81
CA VAL A 362 9.65 -2.63 -12.36
C VAL A 362 8.97 -1.32 -11.97
N LEU A 363 9.76 -0.38 -11.45
CA LEU A 363 9.34 0.97 -11.12
C LEU A 363 10.49 1.93 -11.45
N ALA A 364 10.19 3.05 -12.11
CA ALA A 364 11.21 4.01 -12.53
C ALA A 364 11.99 4.54 -11.32
N GLY A 365 13.32 4.52 -11.40
CA GLY A 365 14.20 4.93 -10.31
C GLY A 365 14.46 3.84 -9.25
N TYR A 366 13.90 2.64 -9.38
CA TYR A 366 14.14 1.52 -8.48
C TYR A 366 14.92 0.39 -9.17
N THR A 367 15.66 -0.39 -8.40
CA THR A 367 16.27 -1.64 -8.88
C THR A 367 15.17 -2.67 -9.14
N THR A 368 15.12 -3.22 -10.34
CA THR A 368 14.22 -4.33 -10.71
C THR A 368 14.38 -5.48 -9.74
N ALA A 369 13.26 -6.03 -9.26
CA ALA A 369 13.25 -7.17 -8.35
C ALA A 369 12.36 -8.29 -8.90
N SER A 370 12.84 -9.53 -8.74
CA SER A 370 12.09 -10.73 -9.12
C SER A 370 12.00 -11.71 -7.95
N ARG A 371 10.88 -12.41 -7.85
CA ARG A 371 10.64 -13.48 -6.89
C ARG A 371 9.91 -14.64 -7.55
N THR A 372 10.31 -15.86 -7.23
CA THR A 372 9.66 -17.08 -7.72
C THR A 372 8.85 -17.71 -6.59
N SER A 373 7.66 -18.18 -6.92
CA SER A 373 6.78 -18.85 -5.96
C SER A 373 7.38 -20.16 -5.48
N GLN A 374 6.84 -20.68 -4.37
CA GLN A 374 6.93 -22.11 -4.10
C GLN A 374 6.24 -22.91 -5.22
N ALA A 375 6.65 -24.16 -5.39
CA ALA A 375 6.04 -25.07 -6.36
C ALA A 375 4.59 -25.37 -5.98
N SER A 376 3.71 -25.42 -6.97
CA SER A 376 2.36 -25.96 -6.81
C SER A 376 2.40 -27.45 -6.48
N ALA A 377 1.26 -28.03 -6.11
CA ALA A 377 1.08 -29.46 -6.24
C ALA A 377 1.35 -29.90 -7.70
N VAL A 378 1.78 -31.16 -7.88
CA VAL A 378 1.95 -31.73 -9.22
C VAL A 378 0.62 -31.75 -9.96
N VAL A 379 0.64 -31.41 -11.24
CA VAL A 379 -0.56 -31.39 -12.07
C VAL A 379 -1.05 -32.81 -12.27
N VAL A 380 -2.31 -33.08 -11.89
CA VAL A 380 -2.96 -34.37 -12.08
C VAL A 380 -3.78 -34.41 -13.37
N ALA A 381 -4.15 -35.60 -13.81
CA ALA A 381 -4.93 -35.78 -15.03
C ALA A 381 -6.32 -35.13 -14.94
N GLY A 382 -6.78 -34.60 -16.07
CA GLY A 382 -8.15 -34.14 -16.25
C GLY A 382 -9.17 -35.27 -16.07
N THR A 383 -10.44 -34.90 -15.91
CA THR A 383 -11.56 -35.85 -15.85
C THR A 383 -12.42 -35.69 -17.10
N LEU A 384 -12.71 -36.79 -17.78
CA LEU A 384 -13.59 -36.80 -18.95
C LEU A 384 -15.06 -36.74 -18.53
N LEU A 385 -15.84 -35.93 -19.23
CA LEU A 385 -17.28 -36.11 -19.31
C LEU A 385 -17.54 -37.38 -20.13
N ALA A 386 -18.14 -38.39 -19.49
CA ALA A 386 -18.36 -39.72 -20.04
C ALA A 386 -19.79 -40.19 -19.76
N PRO A 387 -20.78 -39.81 -20.59
CA PRO A 387 -22.15 -40.26 -20.44
C PRO A 387 -22.31 -41.75 -20.79
N GLY A 388 -23.37 -42.37 -20.26
CA GLY A 388 -23.72 -43.74 -20.61
C GLY A 388 -24.17 -43.85 -22.07
N PRO A 389 -23.63 -44.78 -22.86
CA PRO A 389 -24.05 -44.95 -24.25
C PRO A 389 -25.43 -45.61 -24.34
N VAL A 390 -26.13 -45.35 -25.45
CA VAL A 390 -27.42 -45.98 -25.78
C VAL A 390 -27.25 -46.81 -27.04
N VAL A 391 -27.90 -47.98 -27.08
CA VAL A 391 -27.97 -48.82 -28.28
C VAL A 391 -29.28 -48.52 -29.00
N SER A 392 -29.20 -48.23 -30.30
CA SER A 392 -30.35 -48.04 -31.18
C SER A 392 -30.38 -49.06 -32.31
N GLY A 393 -31.55 -49.25 -32.92
CA GLY A 393 -31.79 -50.24 -33.98
C GLY A 393 -32.68 -51.40 -33.52
N THR A 394 -33.05 -52.25 -34.48
CA THR A 394 -33.89 -53.42 -34.22
C THR A 394 -33.02 -54.59 -33.79
N ALA A 395 -33.33 -55.19 -32.64
CA ALA A 395 -32.67 -56.40 -32.16
C ALA A 395 -33.21 -57.63 -32.90
N ALA A 396 -32.84 -57.80 -34.16
CA ALA A 396 -33.18 -58.97 -34.97
C ALA A 396 -31.97 -59.40 -35.80
N VAL A 397 -31.81 -60.72 -36.03
CA VAL A 397 -30.74 -61.25 -36.90
C VAL A 397 -30.77 -60.54 -38.26
N GLY A 398 -29.60 -60.21 -38.80
CA GLY A 398 -29.44 -59.47 -40.06
C GLY A 398 -29.67 -57.95 -39.95
N SER A 399 -30.15 -57.44 -38.80
CA SER A 399 -30.25 -56.00 -38.53
C SER A 399 -28.94 -55.45 -37.96
N THR A 400 -28.73 -54.14 -38.11
CA THR A 400 -27.58 -53.44 -37.53
C THR A 400 -28.00 -52.68 -36.28
N LEU A 401 -27.27 -52.87 -35.18
CA LEU A 401 -27.35 -52.01 -34.00
C LEU A 401 -26.31 -50.88 -34.10
N THR A 402 -26.66 -49.71 -33.59
CA THR A 402 -25.79 -48.53 -33.58
C THR A 402 -25.57 -48.05 -32.14
N ALA A 403 -24.32 -47.80 -31.79
CA ALA A 403 -23.93 -47.22 -30.52
C ALA A 403 -24.03 -45.68 -30.60
N ILE A 404 -24.78 -45.09 -29.67
CA ILE A 404 -24.90 -43.65 -29.48
C ILE A 404 -24.10 -43.30 -28.21
N PRO A 405 -22.87 -42.78 -28.33
CA PRO A 405 -21.97 -42.62 -27.19
C PRO A 405 -22.32 -41.44 -26.26
N GLY A 406 -23.22 -40.54 -26.66
CA GLY A 406 -23.51 -39.29 -25.96
C GLY A 406 -22.45 -38.20 -26.17
N ALA A 407 -22.58 -37.07 -25.49
CA ALA A 407 -21.65 -35.94 -25.57
C ALA A 407 -20.46 -36.13 -24.60
N TRP A 408 -19.31 -36.52 -25.14
CA TRP A 408 -18.04 -36.59 -24.40
C TRP A 408 -17.34 -35.24 -24.38
N THR A 409 -16.34 -35.08 -23.49
CA THR A 409 -15.42 -33.93 -23.55
C THR A 409 -14.88 -33.75 -24.99
N ALA A 410 -14.91 -32.53 -25.52
CA ALA A 410 -14.48 -32.24 -26.89
C ALA A 410 -13.05 -32.74 -27.16
N GLY A 411 -12.83 -33.32 -28.35
CA GLY A 411 -11.54 -33.89 -28.75
C GLY A 411 -11.25 -35.31 -28.26
N THR A 412 -12.15 -35.91 -27.46
CA THR A 412 -11.99 -37.30 -26.98
C THR A 412 -12.06 -38.30 -28.14
N ALA A 413 -11.07 -39.19 -28.24
CA ALA A 413 -11.11 -40.33 -29.14
C ALA A 413 -11.89 -41.48 -28.50
N LEU A 414 -12.84 -42.07 -29.25
CA LEU A 414 -13.71 -43.13 -28.75
C LEU A 414 -13.36 -44.49 -29.38
N LYS A 415 -13.37 -45.53 -28.55
CA LYS A 415 -13.29 -46.94 -28.97
C LYS A 415 -14.54 -47.68 -28.50
N TYR A 416 -14.99 -48.64 -29.29
CA TYR A 416 -16.17 -49.44 -29.00
C TYR A 416 -15.78 -50.89 -28.77
N GLN A 417 -16.53 -51.59 -27.93
CA GLN A 417 -16.50 -53.04 -27.80
C GLN A 417 -17.92 -53.52 -27.55
N TRP A 418 -18.50 -54.24 -28.49
CA TRP A 418 -19.81 -54.86 -28.31
C TRP A 418 -19.72 -56.10 -27.42
N LEU A 419 -20.77 -56.31 -26.64
CA LEU A 419 -20.92 -57.38 -25.67
C LEU A 419 -22.19 -58.17 -25.99
N ARG A 420 -22.08 -59.49 -26.06
CA ARG A 420 -23.18 -60.44 -26.20
C ARG A 420 -23.43 -61.09 -24.84
N SER A 421 -24.60 -60.83 -24.25
CA SER A 421 -24.93 -61.27 -22.89
C SER A 421 -23.83 -60.93 -21.85
N GLY A 422 -23.23 -59.76 -21.99
CA GLY A 422 -22.15 -59.27 -21.13
C GLY A 422 -20.73 -59.72 -21.52
N ALA A 423 -20.56 -60.66 -22.46
CA ALA A 423 -19.25 -61.13 -22.91
C ALA A 423 -18.78 -60.41 -24.20
N PRO A 424 -17.50 -60.03 -24.35
CA PRO A 424 -16.99 -59.38 -25.56
C PRO A 424 -17.21 -60.19 -26.84
N VAL A 425 -17.74 -59.53 -27.87
CA VAL A 425 -17.80 -60.08 -29.22
C VAL A 425 -16.48 -59.76 -29.94
N SER A 426 -15.74 -60.80 -30.31
CA SER A 426 -14.45 -60.66 -30.99
C SER A 426 -14.58 -59.84 -32.28
N GLY A 427 -13.70 -58.84 -32.47
CA GLY A 427 -13.67 -57.97 -33.65
C GLY A 427 -14.78 -56.91 -33.72
N ALA A 428 -15.76 -56.93 -32.82
CA ALA A 428 -16.87 -55.97 -32.82
C ALA A 428 -16.47 -54.65 -32.14
N THR A 429 -15.60 -53.87 -32.80
CA THR A 429 -14.99 -52.65 -32.24
C THR A 429 -15.43 -51.35 -32.92
N THR A 430 -16.41 -51.44 -33.81
CA THR A 430 -16.99 -50.30 -34.53
C THR A 430 -18.21 -49.73 -33.81
N SER A 431 -18.62 -48.51 -34.18
CA SER A 431 -19.84 -47.88 -33.64
C SER A 431 -21.14 -48.59 -34.04
N THR A 432 -21.06 -49.54 -34.98
CA THR A 432 -22.18 -50.37 -35.41
C THR A 432 -21.84 -51.85 -35.24
N LEU A 433 -22.88 -52.69 -35.12
CA LEU A 433 -22.78 -54.14 -35.08
C LEU A 433 -23.89 -54.76 -35.94
N LEU A 434 -23.50 -55.53 -36.95
CA LEU A 434 -24.43 -56.40 -37.67
C LEU A 434 -24.73 -57.64 -36.82
N LEU A 435 -26.01 -57.90 -36.56
CA LEU A 435 -26.46 -59.06 -35.80
C LEU A 435 -26.43 -60.31 -36.67
N THR A 436 -25.84 -61.37 -36.12
CA THR A 436 -25.67 -62.67 -36.76
C THR A 436 -26.53 -63.73 -36.06
N GLN A 437 -26.57 -64.93 -36.62
CA GLN A 437 -27.28 -66.05 -35.99
C GLN A 437 -26.74 -66.38 -34.58
N ALA A 438 -25.45 -66.14 -34.32
CA ALA A 438 -24.85 -66.35 -33.00
C ALA A 438 -25.38 -65.39 -31.92
N ASP A 439 -26.06 -64.31 -32.30
CA ASP A 439 -26.66 -63.32 -31.41
C ASP A 439 -28.10 -63.66 -31.02
N LEU A 440 -28.74 -64.62 -31.70
CA LEU A 440 -30.14 -64.99 -31.48
C LEU A 440 -30.41 -65.36 -30.00
N GLY A 441 -31.49 -64.79 -29.47
CA GLY A 441 -31.90 -64.98 -28.07
C GLY A 441 -31.00 -64.29 -27.05
N LYS A 442 -29.95 -63.57 -27.48
CA LYS A 442 -29.04 -62.84 -26.59
C LYS A 442 -29.38 -61.36 -26.57
N THR A 443 -28.99 -60.67 -25.49
CA THR A 443 -29.00 -59.20 -25.42
C THR A 443 -27.65 -58.65 -25.87
N MET A 444 -27.67 -57.49 -26.52
CA MET A 444 -26.46 -56.80 -26.97
C MET A 444 -26.26 -55.51 -26.20
N SER A 445 -25.05 -55.26 -25.72
CA SER A 445 -24.67 -53.97 -25.13
C SER A 445 -23.34 -53.51 -25.72
N VAL A 446 -22.96 -52.25 -25.49
CA VAL A 446 -21.70 -51.71 -25.99
C VAL A 446 -20.96 -50.98 -24.88
N THR A 447 -19.67 -51.27 -24.74
CA THR A 447 -18.76 -50.48 -23.91
C THR A 447 -18.07 -49.46 -24.80
N VAL A 448 -18.24 -48.18 -24.46
CA VAL A 448 -17.54 -47.05 -25.09
C VAL A 448 -16.43 -46.60 -24.16
N THR A 449 -15.20 -46.57 -24.67
CA THR A 449 -14.01 -46.10 -23.95
C THR A 449 -13.49 -44.84 -24.60
N GLY A 450 -13.40 -43.75 -23.84
CA GLY A 450 -12.89 -42.46 -24.28
C GLY A 450 -11.49 -42.17 -23.73
N SER A 451 -10.60 -41.70 -24.60
CA SER A 451 -9.24 -41.29 -24.25
C SER A 451 -8.93 -39.90 -24.80
N LEU A 452 -8.30 -39.05 -23.99
CA LEU A 452 -7.82 -37.72 -24.36
C LEU A 452 -6.48 -37.47 -23.66
N SER A 453 -5.50 -36.91 -24.37
CA SER A 453 -4.16 -36.66 -23.81
C SER A 453 -4.25 -35.76 -22.57
N GLY A 454 -3.60 -36.16 -21.48
CA GLY A 454 -3.67 -35.45 -20.20
C GLY A 454 -4.90 -35.75 -19.33
N TYR A 455 -5.80 -36.63 -19.76
CA TYR A 455 -7.01 -37.01 -19.02
C TYR A 455 -6.99 -38.48 -18.58
N THR A 456 -7.71 -38.77 -17.51
CA THR A 456 -7.94 -40.16 -17.08
C THR A 456 -8.90 -40.81 -18.07
N THR A 457 -8.51 -41.96 -18.65
CA THR A 457 -9.38 -42.75 -19.55
C THR A 457 -10.65 -43.19 -18.81
N GLN A 458 -11.79 -43.16 -19.49
CA GLN A 458 -13.07 -43.53 -18.92
C GLN A 458 -13.81 -44.49 -19.85
N SER A 459 -14.51 -45.46 -19.27
CA SER A 459 -15.35 -46.40 -20.00
C SER A 459 -16.78 -46.38 -19.44
N ARG A 460 -17.76 -46.55 -20.32
CA ARG A 460 -19.18 -46.66 -19.98
C ARG A 460 -19.82 -47.75 -20.81
N THR A 461 -20.64 -48.58 -20.18
CA THR A 461 -21.37 -49.67 -20.84
C THR A 461 -22.85 -49.31 -20.92
N SER A 462 -23.46 -49.53 -22.07
CA SER A 462 -24.89 -49.32 -22.26
C SER A 462 -25.70 -50.33 -21.46
N ALA A 463 -26.98 -50.03 -21.24
CA ALA A 463 -27.94 -51.10 -20.94
C ALA A 463 -27.97 -52.12 -22.10
N GLY A 464 -28.44 -53.34 -21.81
CA GLY A 464 -28.70 -54.34 -22.84
C GLY A 464 -29.84 -53.92 -23.76
N SER A 465 -29.72 -54.24 -25.04
CA SER A 465 -30.82 -54.19 -26.01
C SER A 465 -31.95 -55.13 -25.60
N ALA A 466 -33.09 -55.04 -26.29
CA ALA A 466 -34.02 -56.16 -26.34
C ALA A 466 -33.29 -57.44 -26.79
N THR A 467 -33.79 -58.61 -26.36
CA THR A 467 -33.30 -59.90 -26.83
C THR A 467 -33.43 -60.00 -28.35
N VAL A 468 -32.35 -60.40 -29.00
CA VAL A 468 -32.30 -60.53 -30.46
C VAL A 468 -33.27 -61.61 -30.90
N THR A 469 -34.22 -61.26 -31.76
CA THR A 469 -35.18 -62.18 -32.36
C THR A 469 -34.72 -62.63 -33.75
N ALA A 470 -35.40 -63.63 -34.33
CA ALA A 470 -35.23 -63.96 -35.73
C ALA A 470 -35.56 -62.74 -36.62
N ALA A 471 -34.91 -62.65 -37.78
CA ALA A 471 -35.32 -61.71 -38.82
C ALA A 471 -36.75 -62.06 -39.23
N ARG A 472 -37.71 -61.14 -39.09
CA ARG A 472 -39.10 -61.37 -39.47
C ARG A 472 -39.33 -60.84 -40.89
N PRO A 473 -39.68 -61.68 -41.87
CA PRO A 473 -40.35 -61.20 -43.07
C PRO A 473 -41.73 -60.64 -42.68
N THR A 474 -42.12 -59.51 -43.26
CA THR A 474 -43.51 -59.06 -43.25
C THR A 474 -44.42 -60.16 -43.82
N ALA A 475 -45.70 -60.20 -43.41
CA ALA A 475 -46.65 -61.18 -43.92
C ALA A 475 -46.55 -61.28 -45.46
N PRO A 476 -46.44 -62.50 -46.03
CA PRO A 476 -46.19 -62.66 -47.45
C PRO A 476 -47.35 -62.07 -48.25
N SER A 477 -46.99 -61.34 -49.32
CA SER A 477 -47.95 -60.70 -50.21
C SER A 477 -47.60 -61.02 -51.66
N LEU A 478 -48.61 -60.99 -52.54
CA LEU A 478 -48.40 -61.18 -53.98
C LEU A 478 -47.60 -60.04 -54.65
N ASN A 479 -47.24 -58.99 -53.93
CA ASN A 479 -46.30 -57.97 -54.41
C ASN A 479 -44.83 -58.41 -54.24
N ASP A 480 -44.55 -59.44 -53.43
CA ASP A 480 -43.22 -60.03 -53.36
C ASP A 480 -42.97 -60.89 -54.62
N PRO A 481 -41.90 -60.63 -55.39
CA PRO A 481 -41.65 -61.34 -56.65
C PRO A 481 -41.54 -62.85 -56.51
N LEU A 482 -40.96 -63.37 -55.42
CA LEU A 482 -40.77 -64.80 -55.21
C LEU A 482 -42.11 -65.47 -54.83
N VAL A 483 -42.91 -64.79 -54.01
CA VAL A 483 -44.27 -65.23 -53.65
C VAL A 483 -45.17 -65.27 -54.88
N ALA A 484 -45.15 -64.19 -55.68
CA ALA A 484 -45.92 -64.08 -56.92
C ALA A 484 -45.52 -65.17 -57.93
N GLU A 485 -44.22 -65.40 -58.11
CA GLU A 485 -43.69 -66.43 -59.00
C GLU A 485 -44.12 -67.83 -58.56
N SER A 486 -44.00 -68.17 -57.26
CA SER A 486 -44.46 -69.48 -56.76
C SER A 486 -45.96 -69.67 -56.97
N PHE A 487 -46.79 -68.66 -56.68
CA PHE A 487 -48.24 -68.76 -56.86
C PHE A 487 -48.61 -68.95 -58.33
N LYS A 488 -47.95 -68.21 -59.23
CA LYS A 488 -48.14 -68.33 -60.67
C LYS A 488 -47.78 -69.73 -61.17
N LEU A 489 -46.60 -70.25 -60.82
CA LEU A 489 -46.12 -71.55 -61.27
C LEU A 489 -47.06 -72.70 -60.87
N VAL A 490 -47.56 -72.68 -59.63
CA VAL A 490 -48.51 -73.68 -59.14
C VAL A 490 -49.82 -73.63 -59.94
N ASN A 491 -50.37 -72.44 -60.16
CA ASN A 491 -51.62 -72.31 -60.89
C ASN A 491 -51.49 -72.62 -62.39
N ASP A 492 -50.41 -72.21 -63.04
CA ASP A 492 -50.12 -72.57 -64.42
C ASP A 492 -50.06 -74.09 -64.58
N TYR A 493 -49.40 -74.79 -63.65
CA TYR A 493 -49.29 -76.24 -63.66
C TYR A 493 -50.62 -76.94 -63.41
N ARG A 494 -51.45 -76.41 -62.52
CA ARG A 494 -52.81 -76.93 -62.29
C ARG A 494 -53.68 -76.79 -63.54
N ILE A 495 -53.63 -75.63 -64.21
CA ILE A 495 -54.36 -75.37 -65.44
C ILE A 495 -53.91 -76.31 -66.56
N GLN A 496 -52.59 -76.51 -66.72
CA GLN A 496 -52.04 -77.47 -67.69
C GLN A 496 -52.54 -78.90 -67.46
N ASN A 497 -52.81 -79.25 -66.19
CA ASN A 497 -53.35 -80.56 -65.79
C ASN A 497 -54.88 -80.57 -65.64
N LYS A 498 -55.59 -79.59 -66.22
CA LYS A 498 -57.06 -79.50 -66.25
C LYS A 498 -57.71 -79.39 -64.86
N LEU A 499 -57.02 -78.78 -63.90
CA LEU A 499 -57.53 -78.50 -62.55
C LEU A 499 -57.88 -77.01 -62.39
N GLN A 500 -58.78 -76.72 -61.46
CA GLN A 500 -59.10 -75.34 -61.09
C GLN A 500 -57.88 -74.67 -60.43
N PRO A 501 -57.60 -73.39 -60.75
CA PRO A 501 -56.57 -72.63 -60.07
C PRO A 501 -56.94 -72.39 -58.61
N LEU A 502 -55.92 -72.34 -57.75
CA LEU A 502 -56.05 -72.04 -56.33
C LEU A 502 -56.19 -70.54 -56.11
N LYS A 503 -56.93 -70.17 -55.07
CA LYS A 503 -57.07 -68.80 -54.59
C LYS A 503 -55.93 -68.46 -53.63
N TRP A 504 -55.36 -67.26 -53.76
CA TRP A 504 -54.40 -66.77 -52.77
C TRP A 504 -55.13 -66.50 -51.45
N ASN A 505 -54.62 -67.07 -50.36
CA ASN A 505 -55.20 -66.91 -49.03
C ASN A 505 -54.15 -66.32 -48.07
N PRO A 506 -54.30 -65.05 -47.65
CA PRO A 506 -53.36 -64.39 -46.74
C PRO A 506 -53.20 -65.09 -45.38
N GLY A 507 -54.26 -65.76 -44.89
CA GLY A 507 -54.20 -66.53 -43.64
C GLY A 507 -53.33 -67.77 -43.79
N VAL A 508 -53.50 -68.53 -44.88
CA VAL A 508 -52.66 -69.69 -45.20
C VAL A 508 -51.23 -69.26 -45.46
N ALA A 509 -51.01 -68.15 -46.18
CA ALA A 509 -49.68 -67.62 -46.47
C ALA A 509 -48.95 -67.15 -45.20
N THR A 510 -49.66 -66.52 -44.27
CA THR A 510 -49.11 -66.16 -42.96
C THR A 510 -48.64 -67.40 -42.20
N TRP A 511 -49.37 -68.51 -42.30
CA TRP A 511 -48.94 -69.78 -41.70
C TRP A 511 -47.70 -70.36 -42.40
N SER A 512 -47.68 -70.38 -43.73
CA SER A 512 -46.48 -70.77 -44.50
C SER A 512 -45.25 -69.98 -44.11
N GLN A 513 -45.41 -68.66 -43.89
CA GLN A 513 -44.29 -67.82 -43.46
C GLN A 513 -43.79 -68.16 -42.07
N LYS A 514 -44.70 -68.37 -41.12
CA LYS A 514 -44.33 -68.79 -39.75
C LYS A 514 -43.55 -70.10 -39.77
N TRP A 515 -43.95 -71.05 -40.61
CA TRP A 515 -43.25 -72.33 -40.72
C TRP A 515 -41.90 -72.18 -41.43
N ALA A 516 -41.82 -71.37 -42.49
CA ALA A 516 -40.55 -71.06 -43.15
C ALA A 516 -39.55 -70.40 -42.19
N ASP A 517 -40.01 -69.47 -41.34
CA ASP A 517 -39.19 -68.82 -40.32
C ASP A 517 -38.72 -69.83 -39.25
N HIS A 518 -39.60 -70.73 -38.81
CA HIS A 518 -39.26 -71.79 -37.86
C HIS A 518 -38.19 -72.73 -38.43
N LEU A 519 -38.39 -73.20 -39.66
CA LEU A 519 -37.43 -74.07 -40.35
C LEU A 519 -36.09 -73.38 -40.60
N LEU A 520 -36.08 -72.06 -40.86
CA LEU A 520 -34.83 -71.30 -40.99
C LEU A 520 -33.96 -71.39 -39.74
N LEU A 521 -34.59 -71.35 -38.56
CA LEU A 521 -33.89 -71.39 -37.27
C LEU A 521 -33.39 -72.79 -36.95
N ASP A 522 -34.24 -73.79 -37.16
CA ASP A 522 -33.95 -75.14 -36.72
C ASP A 522 -33.06 -75.92 -37.70
N PHE A 523 -33.22 -75.72 -39.02
CA PHE A 523 -32.42 -76.42 -40.04
C PHE A 523 -30.94 -76.06 -39.96
N ALA A 524 -30.61 -74.83 -39.54
CA ALA A 524 -29.24 -74.38 -39.30
C ALA A 524 -28.69 -74.80 -37.92
N SER A 525 -29.51 -75.43 -37.07
CA SER A 525 -29.10 -75.88 -35.74
C SER A 525 -28.32 -77.19 -35.81
N PRO A 526 -27.21 -77.35 -35.05
CA PRO A 526 -26.49 -78.62 -34.95
C PRO A 526 -27.33 -79.75 -34.30
N ASN A 527 -28.46 -79.41 -33.67
CA ASN A 527 -29.39 -80.36 -33.04
C ASN A 527 -30.62 -80.65 -33.89
N TRP A 528 -30.60 -80.32 -35.18
CA TRP A 528 -31.72 -80.58 -36.08
C TRP A 528 -32.08 -82.07 -36.11
N ASN A 529 -33.35 -82.38 -35.87
CA ASN A 529 -33.85 -83.76 -35.80
C ASN A 529 -34.44 -84.27 -37.13
N GLY A 530 -34.35 -83.48 -38.21
CA GLY A 530 -34.87 -83.85 -39.53
C GLY A 530 -36.35 -83.50 -39.79
N THR A 531 -37.02 -82.74 -38.92
CA THR A 531 -38.47 -82.47 -39.04
C THR A 531 -38.79 -81.36 -40.06
N TRP A 532 -39.07 -81.71 -41.31
CA TRP A 532 -39.44 -80.72 -42.34
C TRP A 532 -40.87 -80.17 -42.24
N HIS A 533 -41.77 -80.92 -41.61
CA HIS A 533 -43.20 -80.62 -41.56
C HIS A 533 -43.70 -80.49 -40.12
N SER A 534 -44.64 -79.58 -39.88
CA SER A 534 -45.14 -79.34 -38.52
C SER A 534 -45.91 -80.54 -37.98
N TRP A 535 -45.55 -81.06 -36.80
CA TRP A 535 -46.29 -82.14 -36.12
C TRP A 535 -47.75 -81.74 -35.79
N ASN A 536 -48.00 -80.44 -35.67
CA ASN A 536 -49.30 -79.85 -35.38
C ASN A 536 -49.94 -79.19 -36.62
N PHE A 537 -49.61 -79.70 -37.81
CA PHE A 537 -50.07 -79.22 -39.11
C PHE A 537 -51.58 -78.92 -39.14
N TYR A 538 -52.39 -79.79 -38.53
CA TYR A 538 -53.86 -79.71 -38.56
C TYR A 538 -54.51 -78.89 -37.43
N THR A 539 -53.74 -78.27 -36.53
CA THR A 539 -54.32 -77.51 -35.39
C THR A 539 -54.16 -75.99 -35.53
N ASN A 540 -53.36 -75.53 -36.48
CA ASN A 540 -52.93 -74.12 -36.56
C ASN A 540 -53.33 -73.39 -37.86
N TYR A 541 -54.04 -74.06 -38.77
CA TYR A 541 -54.57 -73.41 -39.99
C TYR A 541 -55.72 -72.45 -39.65
N PRO A 542 -55.95 -71.42 -40.49
CA PRO A 542 -57.07 -70.48 -40.30
C PRO A 542 -58.42 -71.20 -40.25
N ALA A 543 -59.35 -70.75 -39.40
CA ALA A 543 -60.63 -71.41 -39.18
C ALA A 543 -61.46 -71.61 -40.47
N GLY A 544 -62.19 -72.73 -40.55
CA GLY A 544 -63.13 -73.03 -41.64
C GLY A 544 -62.64 -74.03 -42.70
N TRP A 545 -61.39 -74.48 -42.63
CA TRP A 545 -60.83 -75.48 -43.53
C TRP A 545 -61.21 -76.92 -43.15
N THR A 546 -61.19 -77.84 -44.12
CA THR A 546 -61.54 -79.27 -43.93
C THR A 546 -60.44 -80.26 -44.35
N GLY A 547 -59.37 -79.78 -45.00
CA GLY A 547 -58.14 -80.53 -45.27
C GLY A 547 -57.00 -79.63 -45.75
N ALA A 548 -55.76 -80.11 -45.63
CA ALA A 548 -54.56 -79.31 -45.92
C ALA A 548 -53.43 -80.19 -46.45
N GLY A 549 -52.44 -79.55 -47.10
CA GLY A 549 -51.20 -80.18 -47.55
C GLY A 549 -50.05 -79.18 -47.56
N GLU A 550 -48.82 -79.67 -47.42
CA GLU A 550 -47.62 -78.82 -47.37
C GLU A 550 -46.54 -79.37 -48.30
N ASN A 551 -45.88 -78.46 -49.01
CA ASN A 551 -44.61 -78.75 -49.67
C ASN A 551 -43.54 -77.83 -49.11
N VAL A 552 -42.38 -78.38 -48.78
CA VAL A 552 -41.23 -77.63 -48.29
C VAL A 552 -40.03 -77.90 -49.19
N ALA A 553 -39.24 -76.87 -49.48
CA ALA A 553 -37.98 -77.02 -50.19
C ALA A 553 -36.98 -75.94 -49.79
N LEU A 554 -35.70 -76.24 -49.98
CA LEU A 554 -34.61 -75.30 -49.83
C LEU A 554 -33.91 -75.13 -51.20
N ASN A 555 -34.05 -73.97 -51.83
CA ASN A 555 -33.41 -73.71 -53.12
C ASN A 555 -33.27 -72.20 -53.40
N THR A 556 -32.65 -71.84 -54.54
CA THR A 556 -32.30 -70.45 -54.88
C THR A 556 -33.45 -69.61 -55.43
N SER A 557 -34.49 -70.22 -56.04
CA SER A 557 -35.62 -69.49 -56.63
C SER A 557 -36.94 -70.26 -56.50
N ALA A 558 -38.08 -69.56 -56.69
CA ALA A 558 -39.39 -70.22 -56.70
C ALA A 558 -39.48 -71.26 -57.82
N LYS A 559 -38.88 -70.99 -58.99
CA LYS A 559 -38.84 -71.93 -60.11
C LYS A 559 -38.09 -73.22 -59.77
N THR A 560 -36.91 -73.14 -59.17
CA THR A 560 -36.13 -74.36 -58.84
C THR A 560 -36.78 -75.18 -57.74
N MET A 561 -37.40 -74.54 -56.74
CA MET A 561 -38.24 -75.21 -55.74
C MET A 561 -39.44 -75.90 -56.40
N PHE A 562 -40.13 -75.20 -57.31
CA PHE A 562 -41.28 -75.73 -58.03
C PHE A 562 -40.93 -76.96 -58.88
N ASP A 563 -39.83 -76.91 -59.62
CA ASP A 563 -39.36 -78.04 -60.43
C ASP A 563 -39.07 -79.27 -59.55
N TRP A 564 -38.53 -79.07 -58.35
CA TRP A 564 -38.32 -80.16 -57.39
C TRP A 564 -39.63 -80.76 -56.88
N TRP A 565 -40.61 -79.93 -56.55
CA TRP A 565 -41.92 -80.41 -56.10
C TRP A 565 -42.65 -81.17 -57.20
N VAL A 566 -42.59 -80.72 -58.45
CA VAL A 566 -43.19 -81.45 -59.60
C VAL A 566 -42.52 -82.81 -59.80
N ASN A 567 -41.20 -82.91 -59.64
CA ASN A 567 -40.47 -84.16 -59.85
C ASN A 567 -40.52 -85.12 -58.64
N SER A 568 -41.13 -84.71 -57.53
CA SER A 568 -41.30 -85.54 -56.35
C SER A 568 -42.75 -86.05 -56.26
N PRO A 569 -43.00 -87.38 -56.33
CA PRO A 569 -44.37 -87.90 -56.34
C PRO A 569 -45.27 -87.42 -55.21
N GLY A 570 -44.73 -87.32 -53.98
CA GLY A 570 -45.48 -86.83 -52.82
C GLY A 570 -45.85 -85.35 -52.92
N HIS A 571 -44.88 -84.49 -53.24
CA HIS A 571 -45.14 -83.05 -53.39
C HIS A 571 -46.03 -82.74 -54.60
N ARG A 572 -45.84 -83.48 -55.71
CA ARG A 572 -46.68 -83.37 -56.91
C ARG A 572 -48.12 -83.77 -56.63
N ALA A 573 -48.36 -84.76 -55.75
CA ALA A 573 -49.71 -85.12 -55.34
C ALA A 573 -50.45 -83.94 -54.68
N ASN A 574 -49.76 -83.13 -53.87
CA ASN A 574 -50.35 -81.90 -53.32
C ASN A 574 -50.66 -80.88 -54.42
N LEU A 575 -49.73 -80.64 -55.36
CA LEU A 575 -49.91 -79.72 -56.48
C LEU A 575 -51.12 -80.08 -57.37
N LEU A 576 -51.38 -81.39 -57.55
CA LEU A 576 -52.44 -81.92 -58.42
C LEU A 576 -53.69 -82.37 -57.68
N ASN A 577 -53.80 -82.13 -56.37
CA ASN A 577 -55.00 -82.53 -55.63
C ASN A 577 -56.18 -81.63 -56.03
N PRO A 578 -57.28 -82.18 -56.60
CA PRO A 578 -58.43 -81.40 -57.04
C PRO A 578 -59.24 -80.82 -55.89
N LYS A 579 -59.06 -81.32 -54.65
CA LYS A 579 -59.82 -80.85 -53.48
C LYS A 579 -59.30 -79.54 -52.91
N PHE A 580 -58.05 -79.17 -53.14
CA PHE A 580 -57.52 -77.90 -52.65
C PHE A 580 -58.11 -76.71 -53.41
N THR A 581 -58.50 -75.69 -52.66
CA THR A 581 -59.12 -74.46 -53.15
C THR A 581 -58.24 -73.23 -52.92
N ASP A 582 -57.41 -73.26 -51.88
CA ASP A 582 -56.65 -72.12 -51.38
C ASP A 582 -55.17 -72.44 -51.25
N PHE A 583 -54.35 -71.41 -51.43
CA PHE A 583 -52.89 -71.50 -51.43
C PHE A 583 -52.25 -70.35 -50.65
N GLY A 584 -51.19 -70.67 -49.92
CA GLY A 584 -50.32 -69.70 -49.30
C GLY A 584 -48.86 -70.11 -49.43
N PHE A 585 -47.99 -69.13 -49.65
CA PHE A 585 -46.55 -69.35 -49.75
C PHE A 585 -45.80 -68.39 -48.83
N GLY A 586 -44.81 -68.92 -48.13
CA GLY A 586 -43.90 -68.16 -47.27
C GLY A 586 -42.47 -68.62 -47.51
N TYR A 587 -41.50 -67.73 -47.29
CA TYR A 587 -40.10 -68.08 -47.46
C TYR A 587 -39.18 -67.34 -46.50
N ALA A 588 -38.06 -67.95 -46.19
CA ALA A 588 -37.01 -67.36 -45.37
C ALA A 588 -35.65 -67.55 -46.06
N LYS A 589 -34.90 -66.46 -46.27
CA LYS A 589 -33.60 -66.50 -46.97
C LYS A 589 -32.45 -66.63 -45.99
N TYR A 590 -31.52 -67.52 -46.31
CA TYR A 590 -30.23 -67.60 -45.65
C TYR A 590 -29.31 -66.52 -46.21
N THR A 591 -28.88 -65.59 -45.36
CA THR A 591 -28.00 -64.47 -45.75
C THR A 591 -26.52 -64.74 -45.45
N SER A 592 -26.20 -65.85 -44.78
CA SER A 592 -24.84 -66.20 -44.36
C SER A 592 -24.70 -67.72 -44.12
N GLY A 593 -23.46 -68.22 -44.07
CA GLY A 593 -23.16 -69.63 -43.82
C GLY A 593 -23.20 -70.52 -45.07
N PRO A 594 -23.11 -71.85 -44.93
CA PRO A 594 -23.04 -72.78 -46.07
C PRO A 594 -24.31 -72.79 -46.94
N TYR A 595 -25.41 -72.23 -46.45
CA TYR A 595 -26.69 -72.11 -47.16
C TYR A 595 -26.96 -70.70 -47.67
N ALA A 596 -25.99 -69.78 -47.60
CA ALA A 596 -26.16 -68.40 -48.05
C ALA A 596 -26.66 -68.34 -49.51
N GLY A 597 -27.69 -67.52 -49.75
CA GLY A 597 -28.33 -67.40 -51.06
C GLY A 597 -29.45 -68.41 -51.33
N LEU A 598 -29.66 -69.40 -50.46
CA LEU A 598 -30.82 -70.29 -50.52
C LEU A 598 -32.02 -69.69 -49.79
N ALA A 599 -33.22 -70.02 -50.26
CA ALA A 599 -34.49 -69.71 -49.63
C ALA A 599 -35.17 -71.00 -49.17
N MET A 600 -35.53 -71.07 -47.89
CA MET A 600 -36.43 -72.06 -47.33
C MET A 600 -37.86 -71.67 -47.74
N GLY A 601 -38.47 -72.37 -48.68
CA GLY A 601 -39.82 -72.11 -49.16
C GLY A 601 -40.83 -73.13 -48.63
N VAL A 602 -41.97 -72.64 -48.18
CA VAL A 602 -43.10 -73.44 -47.69
C VAL A 602 -44.36 -73.09 -48.48
N GLN A 603 -44.91 -74.08 -49.18
CA GLN A 603 -46.22 -74.02 -49.81
C GLN A 603 -47.24 -74.72 -48.92
N ASN A 604 -48.32 -74.03 -48.59
CA ASN A 604 -49.46 -74.61 -47.90
C ASN A 604 -50.70 -74.53 -48.77
N PHE A 605 -51.41 -75.65 -48.80
CA PHE A 605 -52.67 -75.83 -49.51
C PHE A 605 -53.77 -76.04 -48.47
N ALA A 606 -54.96 -75.52 -48.75
CA ALA A 606 -56.14 -75.71 -47.91
C ALA A 606 -57.37 -76.07 -48.75
N ILE A 607 -58.26 -76.87 -48.16
CA ILE A 607 -59.61 -77.16 -48.62
C ILE A 607 -60.54 -76.31 -47.76
N TYR A 608 -61.31 -75.43 -48.40
CA TYR A 608 -62.40 -74.68 -47.77
C TYR A 608 -63.74 -75.08 -48.35
#